data_AF-A0A1C5IN90-F1
#
_entry.id   AF-A0A1C5IN90-F1
#
_cell.length_a   1.000
_cell.length_b   1.000
_cell.length_c   1.000
_cell.angle_alpha   90.00
_cell.angle_beta   90.00
_cell.angle_gamma   90.00
#
_symmetry.space_group_name_H-M   'P 1'
#
loop_
_entity.id
_entity.type
_entity.pdbx_description
1 polymer ?
#
loop_
_entity_poly.entity_id
_entity_poly.type
_entity_poly.pdbx_seq_one_letter_code
_entity_poly.pdbx_strand_id
1 'polypeptide(L)'
;MTVVPNDDRMTLICDSCGDTVSAAATVLPDPEVVWTLISELGWSGSPFATGSHRCPYCSLQEPADAGRPACAGHGPGGIVGIDHLGDVTVVTATGDIDLDSGDTLRAALRHAADMGGDVVVDLSRVHIIDSTGLGVLVRAHRDARDRGARLCLAGPSRFVRTVLHTMRLDGLFPTFDTAAAAVAALSATEPTPAHTRS
;
A
#
# COMPACT_ATOMS: atom_id res chain seq x y z
N MET A 1 13.10 -25.01 2.65
CA MET A 1 13.76 -23.68 2.63
C MET A 1 14.71 -23.62 1.45
N THR A 2 14.75 -22.47 0.76
CA THR A 2 15.88 -22.08 -0.09
C THR A 2 16.07 -20.57 -0.02
N VAL A 3 16.98 -20.08 0.82
CA VAL A 3 17.57 -18.76 0.56
C VAL A 3 18.51 -18.97 -0.62
N VAL A 4 18.21 -18.32 -1.75
CA VAL A 4 19.07 -18.34 -2.93
C VAL A 4 19.96 -17.10 -2.87
N PRO A 5 21.25 -17.20 -2.50
CA PRO A 5 22.18 -16.11 -2.71
C PRO A 5 22.36 -15.89 -4.21
N ASN A 6 22.34 -14.64 -4.66
CA ASN A 6 22.56 -14.30 -6.07
C ASN A 6 23.31 -12.97 -6.17
N ASP A 7 24.64 -13.08 -6.36
CA ASP A 7 25.70 -12.06 -6.45
C ASP A 7 25.66 -10.88 -5.43
N ASP A 8 24.62 -10.04 -5.40
CA ASP A 8 24.49 -8.87 -4.51
C ASP A 8 23.17 -8.82 -3.71
N ARG A 9 22.32 -9.85 -3.82
CA ARG A 9 20.96 -9.83 -3.26
C ARG A 9 20.61 -11.09 -2.49
N MET A 10 19.70 -10.90 -1.54
CA MET A 10 19.21 -11.94 -0.66
C MET A 10 17.68 -12.00 -0.70
N THR A 11 17.12 -13.20 -0.64
CA THR A 11 15.68 -13.46 -0.76
C THR A 11 15.19 -14.30 0.41
N LEU A 12 14.16 -13.81 1.10
CA LEU A 12 13.43 -14.52 2.14
C LEU A 12 12.21 -15.21 1.53
N ILE A 13 11.84 -16.38 2.04
CA ILE A 13 10.69 -17.19 1.59
C ILE A 13 9.89 -17.62 2.81
N CYS A 14 8.56 -17.47 2.77
CA CYS A 14 7.71 -17.78 3.92
C CYS A 14 7.34 -19.26 4.01
N ASP A 15 7.60 -19.89 5.15
CA ASP A 15 7.32 -21.30 5.41
C ASP A 15 5.84 -21.63 5.64
N SER A 16 4.94 -20.64 5.65
CA SER A 16 3.50 -20.82 5.86
C SER A 16 2.61 -20.23 4.76
N CYS A 17 3.17 -19.38 3.89
CA CYS A 17 2.45 -18.73 2.77
C CYS A 17 3.13 -18.96 1.42
N GLY A 18 4.44 -19.20 1.39
CA GLY A 18 5.22 -19.26 0.15
C GLY A 18 5.55 -17.91 -0.52
N ASP A 19 4.95 -16.78 -0.12
CA ASP A 19 5.37 -15.42 -0.52
C ASP A 19 6.86 -15.20 -0.26
N THR A 20 7.44 -14.18 -0.90
CA THR A 20 8.89 -13.94 -0.95
C THR A 20 9.22 -12.44 -0.93
N VAL A 21 10.39 -12.07 -0.39
CA VAL A 21 10.87 -10.68 -0.48
C VAL A 21 12.39 -10.59 -0.57
N SER A 22 12.89 -9.61 -1.32
CA SER A 22 14.32 -9.47 -1.61
C SER A 22 14.78 -8.01 -1.60
N ALA A 23 15.77 -7.69 -0.76
CA ALA A 23 16.51 -6.41 -0.78
C ALA A 23 17.96 -6.60 -1.27
N ALA A 24 18.67 -5.49 -1.41
CA ALA A 24 20.12 -5.48 -1.61
C ALA A 24 20.82 -5.79 -0.28
N ALA A 25 21.85 -6.63 -0.31
CA ALA A 25 22.61 -7.01 0.88
C ALA A 25 23.66 -5.94 1.25
N THR A 26 23.23 -4.67 1.34
CA THR A 26 24.13 -3.51 1.17
C THR A 26 25.24 -3.40 2.21
N VAL A 27 25.02 -3.86 3.45
CA VAL A 27 26.07 -4.21 4.41
C VAL A 27 25.59 -5.34 5.32
N LEU A 28 25.98 -6.57 5.05
CA LEU A 28 25.91 -7.68 6.00
C LEU A 28 27.31 -8.28 6.14
N PRO A 29 27.88 -8.37 7.35
CA PRO A 29 29.26 -8.82 7.53
C PRO A 29 29.41 -10.34 7.32
N ASP A 30 28.30 -11.08 7.27
CA ASP A 30 28.26 -12.52 7.10
C ASP A 30 27.01 -12.93 6.29
N PRO A 31 27.14 -13.75 5.22
CA PRO A 31 26.00 -14.25 4.45
C PRO A 31 25.07 -15.19 5.23
N GLU A 32 25.41 -15.61 6.45
CA GLU A 32 24.50 -16.34 7.33
C GLU A 32 23.44 -15.44 7.98
N VAL A 33 23.66 -14.12 8.10
CA VAL A 33 22.76 -13.21 8.86
C VAL A 33 21.87 -12.40 7.93
N VAL A 34 20.55 -12.59 8.02
CA VAL A 34 19.51 -11.96 7.18
C VAL A 34 18.75 -10.82 7.86
N TRP A 35 19.08 -10.52 9.12
CA TRP A 35 18.28 -9.68 10.03
C TRP A 35 17.78 -8.36 9.41
N THR A 36 18.64 -7.63 8.69
CA THR A 36 18.29 -6.35 8.05
C THR A 36 17.16 -6.50 7.02
N LEU A 37 17.17 -7.56 6.21
CA LEU A 37 16.11 -7.84 5.22
C LEU A 37 14.78 -8.18 5.88
N ILE A 38 14.82 -8.87 7.03
CA ILE A 38 13.63 -9.20 7.80
C ILE A 38 12.99 -7.91 8.34
N SER A 39 13.80 -7.05 8.95
CA SER A 39 13.35 -5.80 9.56
C SER A 39 12.85 -4.74 8.59
N GLU A 40 13.45 -4.61 7.39
CA GLU A 40 13.11 -3.54 6.44
C GLU A 40 11.91 -3.85 5.55
N LEU A 41 11.53 -5.12 5.42
CA LEU A 41 10.55 -5.57 4.42
C LEU A 41 9.24 -6.11 5.03
N GLY A 42 9.08 -6.05 6.36
CA GLY A 42 7.85 -6.44 7.06
C GLY A 42 7.71 -7.95 7.27
N TRP A 43 8.83 -8.64 7.43
CA TRP A 43 8.91 -10.09 7.52
C TRP A 43 9.24 -10.55 8.95
N SER A 44 8.93 -11.81 9.29
CA SER A 44 9.27 -12.41 10.57
C SER A 44 10.11 -13.67 10.39
N GLY A 45 10.86 -14.10 11.41
CA GLY A 45 11.62 -15.34 11.34
C GLY A 45 12.97 -15.36 12.04
N SER A 46 13.74 -16.39 11.72
CA SER A 46 15.13 -16.60 12.10
C SER A 46 16.03 -15.44 11.64
N PRO A 47 16.93 -14.91 12.50
CA PRO A 47 17.93 -13.94 12.07
C PRO A 47 18.97 -14.54 11.12
N PHE A 48 19.01 -15.88 11.01
CA PHE A 48 19.89 -16.63 10.13
C PHE A 48 19.16 -17.14 8.88
N ALA A 49 19.87 -17.16 7.75
CA ALA A 49 19.42 -17.62 6.44
C ALA A 49 18.94 -19.09 6.37
N THR A 50 19.03 -19.83 7.48
CA THR A 50 18.79 -21.29 7.59
C THR A 50 17.62 -21.68 8.50
N GLY A 51 16.99 -20.73 9.22
CA GLY A 51 15.83 -20.98 10.08
C GLY A 51 14.50 -20.51 9.48
N SER A 52 13.38 -20.66 10.20
CA SER A 52 12.06 -20.39 9.61
C SER A 52 11.79 -18.90 9.38
N HIS A 53 11.15 -18.55 8.27
CA HIS A 53 10.74 -17.20 7.90
C HIS A 53 9.26 -17.15 7.56
N ARG A 54 8.61 -16.01 7.77
CA ARG A 54 7.24 -15.77 7.35
C ARG A 54 7.01 -14.36 6.80
N CYS A 55 6.19 -14.30 5.77
CA CYS A 55 5.76 -13.11 5.06
C CYS A 55 4.74 -12.31 5.89
N PRO A 56 4.50 -11.02 5.60
CA PRO A 56 3.38 -10.31 6.18
C PRO A 56 2.05 -10.99 5.83
N TYR A 57 1.92 -11.77 4.74
CA TYR A 57 0.75 -12.64 4.56
C TYR A 57 0.71 -13.75 5.65
N CYS A 58 1.11 -15.02 5.48
CA CYS A 58 0.92 -16.04 6.55
C CYS A 58 1.80 -15.94 7.83
N SER A 59 2.16 -14.74 8.31
CA SER A 59 2.54 -14.59 9.72
C SER A 59 1.33 -14.52 10.69
N LEU A 60 0.10 -14.10 10.31
CA LEU A 60 -1.11 -14.32 11.15
C LEU A 60 -1.84 -15.62 10.68
N GLN A 61 -1.61 -16.12 9.46
CA GLN A 61 -2.43 -17.18 8.84
C GLN A 61 -1.90 -18.57 9.34
N GLU A 62 -2.46 -19.14 10.43
CA GLU A 62 -2.19 -20.51 10.96
C GLU A 62 -3.12 -21.62 10.37
N PRO A 63 -2.67 -22.81 9.91
CA PRO A 63 -3.27 -23.51 8.74
C PRO A 63 -4.42 -24.53 8.91
N ALA A 64 -5.60 -24.26 8.31
CA ALA A 64 -6.63 -25.25 7.92
C ALA A 64 -6.41 -25.77 6.50
N ASP A 65 -6.56 -27.07 6.27
CA ASP A 65 -6.87 -28.12 7.26
C ASP A 65 -5.59 -28.44 8.08
N ALA A 66 -5.48 -28.19 9.40
CA ALA A 66 -6.48 -28.06 10.47
C ALA A 66 -6.51 -26.70 11.23
N GLY A 67 -7.60 -25.92 11.05
CA GLY A 67 -7.86 -24.60 11.70
C GLY A 67 -7.24 -23.39 10.97
N ARG A 68 -8.07 -22.52 10.34
CA ARG A 68 -7.81 -21.82 9.05
C ARG A 68 -6.84 -20.65 9.07
N PRO A 69 -5.92 -20.52 8.06
CA PRO A 69 -4.95 -19.45 8.16
C PRO A 69 -5.67 -18.12 7.75
N ALA A 70 -5.50 -17.04 8.54
CA ALA A 70 -5.86 -15.60 8.33
C ALA A 70 -4.66 -14.59 8.56
N CYS A 71 -4.17 -13.76 7.61
CA CYS A 71 -2.80 -13.15 7.42
C CYS A 71 -2.33 -11.82 8.12
N ALA A 72 -1.01 -11.65 8.38
CA ALA A 72 -0.30 -10.67 9.26
C ALA A 72 -0.02 -9.27 8.68
N GLY A 73 -1.12 -8.57 8.51
CA GLY A 73 -1.25 -7.27 7.87
C GLY A 73 -2.63 -7.14 7.22
N HIS A 74 -3.41 -8.21 7.29
CA HIS A 74 -4.50 -8.54 6.39
C HIS A 74 -5.76 -8.84 7.20
N GLY A 75 -5.99 -7.98 8.22
CA GLY A 75 -7.30 -7.87 8.85
C GLY A 75 -8.29 -7.22 7.87
N PRO A 76 -9.61 -7.33 8.13
CA PRO A 76 -10.62 -6.72 7.28
C PRO A 76 -10.31 -5.23 7.13
N GLY A 77 -10.13 -4.77 5.90
CA GLY A 77 -9.68 -3.41 5.65
C GLY A 77 -10.71 -2.37 6.08
N GLY A 78 -10.27 -1.13 6.15
CA GLY A 78 -11.17 -0.05 6.52
C GLY A 78 -10.53 1.32 6.45
N ILE A 79 -11.37 2.33 6.76
CA ILE A 79 -10.97 3.72 6.85
C ILE A 79 -10.84 4.08 8.32
N VAL A 80 -9.65 4.51 8.71
CA VAL A 80 -9.29 4.81 10.11
C VAL A 80 -9.25 6.30 10.42
N GLY A 81 -9.28 7.16 9.39
CA GLY A 81 -9.32 8.60 9.55
C GLY A 81 -9.64 9.32 8.24
N ILE A 82 -10.30 10.48 8.38
CA ILE A 82 -10.45 11.49 7.34
C ILE A 82 -10.04 12.81 7.97
N ASP A 83 -8.95 13.40 7.48
CA ASP A 83 -8.39 14.65 7.99
C ASP A 83 -8.45 15.74 6.91
N HIS A 84 -8.77 16.97 7.30
CA HIS A 84 -8.84 18.11 6.39
C HIS A 84 -7.70 19.10 6.67
N LEU A 85 -6.84 19.32 5.67
CA LEU A 85 -5.66 20.17 5.74
C LEU A 85 -5.75 21.25 4.65
N GLY A 86 -6.46 22.34 4.96
CA GLY A 86 -6.80 23.36 3.96
C GLY A 86 -7.70 22.77 2.87
N ASP A 87 -7.35 22.99 1.61
CA ASP A 87 -8.07 22.46 0.44
C ASP A 87 -7.67 21.00 0.08
N VAL A 88 -7.05 20.26 1.01
CA VAL A 88 -6.67 18.85 0.82
C VAL A 88 -7.33 17.98 1.88
N THR A 89 -8.07 16.95 1.45
CA THR A 89 -8.63 15.91 2.34
C THR A 89 -7.79 14.64 2.27
N VAL A 90 -7.31 14.16 3.42
CA VAL A 90 -6.52 12.93 3.56
C VAL A 90 -7.44 11.82 4.07
N VAL A 91 -7.60 10.76 3.28
CA VAL A 91 -8.35 9.55 3.65
C VAL A 91 -7.34 8.45 3.98
N THR A 92 -7.30 8.02 5.25
CA THR A 92 -6.35 6.99 5.70
C THR A 92 -7.00 5.61 5.69
N ALA A 93 -6.47 4.72 4.86
CA ALA A 93 -6.90 3.33 4.76
C ALA A 93 -5.92 2.39 5.50
N THR A 94 -6.42 1.23 5.92
CA THR A 94 -5.62 0.20 6.59
C THR A 94 -6.09 -1.20 6.20
N GLY A 95 -5.20 -2.19 6.34
CA GLY A 95 -5.51 -3.61 6.12
C GLY A 95 -5.65 -3.95 4.64
N ASP A 96 -6.58 -4.86 4.35
CA ASP A 96 -6.84 -5.33 2.98
C ASP A 96 -7.97 -4.55 2.35
N ILE A 97 -7.67 -3.80 1.28
CA ILE A 97 -8.73 -3.16 0.49
C ILE A 97 -9.30 -4.20 -0.47
N ASP A 98 -10.45 -4.75 -0.08
CA ASP A 98 -11.17 -5.87 -0.68
C ASP A 98 -12.65 -5.51 -0.97
N LEU A 99 -13.51 -6.52 -1.14
CA LEU A 99 -14.96 -6.32 -1.35
C LEU A 99 -15.66 -5.70 -0.13
N ASP A 100 -15.36 -6.19 1.08
CA ASP A 100 -16.06 -5.81 2.31
C ASP A 100 -15.65 -4.38 2.74
N SER A 101 -14.37 -4.06 2.63
CA SER A 101 -13.81 -2.75 2.94
C SER A 101 -13.95 -1.72 1.82
N GLY A 102 -14.04 -2.18 0.55
CA GLY A 102 -14.16 -1.33 -0.63
C GLY A 102 -15.40 -0.44 -0.63
N ASP A 103 -16.50 -0.89 -0.01
CA ASP A 103 -17.70 -0.07 0.19
C ASP A 103 -17.45 1.10 1.16
N THR A 104 -16.70 0.85 2.24
CA THR A 104 -16.32 1.88 3.23
C THR A 104 -15.34 2.89 2.62
N LEU A 105 -14.33 2.43 1.88
CA LEU A 105 -13.43 3.29 1.12
C LEU A 105 -14.19 4.16 0.10
N ARG A 106 -15.15 3.58 -0.61
CA ARG A 106 -15.96 4.31 -1.58
C ARG A 106 -16.82 5.38 -0.93
N ALA A 107 -17.37 5.12 0.25
CA ALA A 107 -18.11 6.12 1.03
C ALA A 107 -17.21 7.27 1.49
N ALA A 108 -16.03 6.96 2.04
CA ALA A 108 -15.05 7.96 2.47
C ALA A 108 -14.54 8.85 1.32
N LEU A 109 -14.20 8.25 0.17
CA LEU A 109 -13.72 9.01 -1.00
C LEU A 109 -14.82 9.88 -1.64
N ARG A 110 -16.09 9.44 -1.59
CA ARG A 110 -17.23 10.29 -1.98
C ARG A 110 -17.38 11.48 -1.04
N HIS A 111 -17.32 11.23 0.27
CA HIS A 111 -17.40 12.31 1.27
C HIS A 111 -16.27 13.33 1.08
N ALA A 112 -15.03 12.87 0.88
CA ALA A 112 -13.89 13.73 0.57
C ALA A 112 -14.12 14.56 -0.72
N ALA A 113 -14.62 13.94 -1.79
CA ALA A 113 -14.93 14.65 -3.03
C ALA A 113 -16.09 15.66 -2.88
N ASP A 114 -17.06 15.40 -2.00
CA ASP A 114 -18.20 16.28 -1.71
C ASP A 114 -17.84 17.47 -0.80
N MET A 115 -16.78 17.34 0.02
CA MET A 115 -16.17 18.49 0.73
C MET A 115 -15.42 19.44 -0.22
N GLY A 116 -14.98 18.95 -1.38
CA GLY A 116 -14.21 19.69 -2.36
C GLY A 116 -12.70 19.72 -2.05
N GLY A 117 -11.93 20.28 -2.99
CA GLY A 117 -10.47 20.26 -2.92
C GLY A 117 -9.85 18.94 -3.36
N ASP A 118 -8.52 18.84 -3.24
CA ASP A 118 -7.75 17.66 -3.63
C ASP A 118 -7.87 16.53 -2.59
N VAL A 119 -7.65 15.28 -3.02
CA VAL A 119 -7.75 14.09 -2.17
C VAL A 119 -6.42 13.33 -2.14
N VAL A 120 -5.95 13.02 -0.93
CA VAL A 120 -4.84 12.08 -0.70
C VAL A 120 -5.40 10.81 -0.08
N VAL A 121 -5.09 9.65 -0.67
CA VAL A 121 -5.39 8.36 -0.06
C VAL A 121 -4.11 7.81 0.55
N ASP A 122 -4.04 7.76 1.88
CA ASP A 122 -2.90 7.16 2.59
C ASP A 122 -3.08 5.64 2.64
N LEU A 123 -2.14 4.97 1.97
CA LEU A 123 -2.02 3.52 1.80
C LEU A 123 -0.81 2.95 2.57
N SER A 124 -0.20 3.73 3.47
CA SER A 124 0.96 3.32 4.29
C SER A 124 0.68 2.13 5.21
N ARG A 125 -0.59 1.89 5.54
CA ARG A 125 -1.06 0.73 6.32
C ARG A 125 -1.87 -0.27 5.49
N VAL A 126 -1.80 -0.17 4.16
CA VAL A 126 -2.47 -1.07 3.23
C VAL A 126 -1.47 -2.09 2.70
N HIS A 127 -1.73 -3.35 3.01
CA HIS A 127 -0.83 -4.45 2.70
C HIS A 127 -1.23 -5.12 1.40
N ILE A 128 -2.53 -5.36 1.20
CA ILE A 128 -3.10 -5.86 -0.06
C ILE A 128 -4.22 -4.92 -0.56
N ILE A 129 -4.36 -4.86 -1.88
CA ILE A 129 -5.50 -4.26 -2.57
C ILE A 129 -5.95 -5.19 -3.70
N ASP A 130 -7.24 -5.51 -3.74
CA ASP A 130 -7.85 -6.34 -4.77
C ASP A 130 -8.40 -5.52 -5.96
N SER A 131 -9.07 -6.18 -6.90
CA SER A 131 -9.71 -5.51 -8.05
C SER A 131 -10.87 -4.58 -7.64
N THR A 132 -11.56 -4.87 -6.53
CA THR A 132 -12.62 -4.02 -5.96
C THR A 132 -12.03 -2.72 -5.44
N GLY A 133 -10.98 -2.79 -4.62
CA GLY A 133 -10.25 -1.65 -4.10
C GLY A 133 -9.66 -0.77 -5.19
N LEU A 134 -9.01 -1.36 -6.19
CA LEU A 134 -8.52 -0.63 -7.36
C LEU A 134 -9.65 0.05 -8.14
N GLY A 135 -10.78 -0.64 -8.34
CA GLY A 135 -11.96 -0.08 -9.00
C GLY A 135 -12.54 1.12 -8.25
N VAL A 136 -12.50 1.10 -6.92
CA VAL A 136 -12.89 2.22 -6.05
C VAL A 136 -11.93 3.41 -6.21
N LEU A 137 -10.61 3.19 -6.17
CA LEU A 137 -9.61 4.24 -6.39
C LEU A 137 -9.73 4.88 -7.80
N VAL A 138 -9.87 4.06 -8.85
CA VAL A 138 -10.00 4.55 -10.23
C VAL A 138 -11.28 5.37 -10.42
N ARG A 139 -12.38 4.96 -9.78
CA ARG A 139 -13.62 5.74 -9.78
C ARG A 139 -13.45 7.07 -9.05
N ALA A 140 -12.88 7.06 -7.85
CA ALA A 140 -12.64 8.27 -7.08
C ALA A 140 -11.72 9.27 -7.81
N HIS A 141 -10.70 8.79 -8.54
CA HIS A 141 -9.86 9.66 -9.37
C HIS A 141 -10.64 10.32 -10.52
N ARG A 142 -11.55 9.60 -11.17
CA ARG A 142 -12.44 10.19 -12.19
C ARG A 142 -13.39 11.21 -11.56
N ASP A 143 -14.06 10.83 -10.47
CA ASP A 143 -15.00 11.68 -9.76
C ASP A 143 -14.32 12.98 -9.23
N ALA A 144 -13.06 12.92 -8.81
CA ALA A 144 -12.25 14.09 -8.44
C ALA A 144 -11.89 14.95 -9.67
N ARG A 145 -11.38 14.31 -10.73
CA ARG A 145 -10.98 15.00 -11.97
C ARG A 145 -12.14 15.74 -12.63
N ASP A 146 -13.33 15.15 -12.65
CA ASP A 146 -14.55 15.77 -13.21
C ASP A 146 -15.00 17.00 -12.39
N ARG A 147 -14.56 17.12 -11.13
CA ARG A 147 -14.74 18.30 -10.27
C ARG A 147 -13.58 19.30 -10.32
N GLY A 148 -12.56 19.06 -11.15
CA GLY A 148 -11.34 19.89 -11.22
C GLY A 148 -10.34 19.63 -10.09
N ALA A 149 -10.57 18.62 -9.26
CA ALA A 149 -9.68 18.20 -8.17
C ALA A 149 -8.74 17.08 -8.61
N ARG A 150 -7.67 16.86 -7.83
CA ARG A 150 -6.68 15.80 -8.01
C ARG A 150 -6.89 14.72 -6.95
N LEU A 151 -6.59 13.48 -7.30
CA LEU A 151 -6.47 12.38 -6.35
C LEU A 151 -5.08 11.75 -6.45
N CYS A 152 -4.38 11.71 -5.32
CA CYS A 152 -3.03 11.17 -5.18
C CYS A 152 -2.99 10.05 -4.14
N LEU A 153 -1.99 9.16 -4.24
CA LEU A 153 -1.77 8.08 -3.28
C LEU A 153 -0.52 8.34 -2.46
N ALA A 154 -0.60 8.12 -1.15
CA ALA A 154 0.48 8.34 -0.21
C ALA A 154 0.91 7.03 0.46
N GLY A 155 2.22 6.85 0.62
CA GLY A 155 2.82 5.69 1.28
C GLY A 155 2.47 4.29 0.73
N PRO A 156 2.04 4.06 -0.53
CA PRO A 156 1.68 2.71 -0.94
C PRO A 156 2.85 1.74 -0.74
N SER A 157 2.56 0.60 -0.11
CA SER A 157 3.54 -0.45 0.14
C SER A 157 4.17 -0.96 -1.16
N ARG A 158 5.35 -1.61 -1.10
CA ARG A 158 6.01 -2.13 -2.31
C ARG A 158 5.12 -3.10 -3.08
N PHE A 159 4.29 -3.88 -2.39
CA PHE A 159 3.27 -4.73 -3.01
C PHE A 159 2.22 -3.88 -3.74
N VAL A 160 1.59 -2.92 -3.07
CA VAL A 160 0.56 -2.03 -3.65
C VAL A 160 1.11 -1.25 -4.85
N ARG A 161 2.34 -0.72 -4.78
CA ARG A 161 3.01 -0.06 -5.93
C ARG A 161 3.21 -1.02 -7.10
N THR A 162 3.58 -2.26 -6.83
CA THR A 162 3.71 -3.30 -7.85
C THR A 162 2.36 -3.59 -8.51
N VAL A 163 1.30 -3.77 -7.71
CA VAL A 163 -0.07 -3.96 -8.21
C VAL A 163 -0.52 -2.79 -9.08
N LEU A 164 -0.33 -1.55 -8.64
CA LEU A 164 -0.67 -0.35 -9.42
C LEU A 164 0.06 -0.31 -10.77
N HIS A 165 1.36 -0.60 -10.78
CA HIS A 165 2.16 -0.64 -12.01
C HIS A 165 1.76 -1.80 -12.94
N THR A 166 1.55 -3.01 -12.42
CA THR A 166 1.05 -4.16 -13.18
C THR A 166 -0.31 -3.86 -13.84
N MET A 167 -1.18 -3.14 -13.13
CA MET A 167 -2.50 -2.72 -13.62
C MET A 167 -2.45 -1.46 -14.52
N ARG A 168 -1.25 -0.90 -14.78
CA ARG A 168 -1.01 0.33 -15.56
C ARG A 168 -1.74 1.57 -15.00
N LEU A 169 -1.85 1.63 -13.68
CA LEU A 169 -2.47 2.72 -12.92
C LEU A 169 -1.42 3.67 -12.31
N ASP A 170 -0.14 3.34 -12.43
CA ASP A 170 1.02 4.15 -12.05
C ASP A 170 1.06 5.53 -12.74
N GLY A 171 0.59 5.62 -13.99
CA GLY A 171 0.41 6.91 -14.69
C GLY A 171 -0.91 7.63 -14.38
N LEU A 172 -1.83 7.01 -13.63
CA LEU A 172 -3.15 7.57 -13.30
C LEU A 172 -3.14 8.31 -11.97
N PHE A 173 -2.41 7.80 -10.99
CA PHE A 173 -2.28 8.43 -9.66
C PHE A 173 -0.86 8.96 -9.46
N PRO A 174 -0.67 10.26 -9.15
CA PRO A 174 0.58 10.72 -8.55
C PRO A 174 0.78 10.00 -7.20
N THR A 175 1.93 9.33 -7.05
CA THR A 175 2.27 8.59 -5.82
C THR A 175 3.38 9.29 -5.05
N PHE A 176 3.22 9.38 -3.74
CA PHE A 176 4.20 9.97 -2.82
C PHE A 176 4.55 8.99 -1.70
N ASP A 177 5.73 9.16 -1.09
CA ASP A 177 6.18 8.26 -0.03
C ASP A 177 5.50 8.51 1.32
N THR A 178 4.91 9.69 1.53
CA THR A 178 4.15 10.04 2.75
C THR A 178 2.95 10.93 2.42
N ALA A 179 1.94 10.93 3.31
CA ALA A 179 0.79 11.83 3.18
C ALA A 179 1.20 13.31 3.27
N ALA A 180 2.16 13.65 4.14
CA ALA A 180 2.71 15.00 4.25
C ALA A 180 3.36 15.48 2.93
N ALA A 181 4.12 14.62 2.24
CA ALA A 181 4.69 14.96 0.94
C ALA A 181 3.62 15.14 -0.15
N ALA A 182 2.56 14.33 -0.13
CA ALA A 182 1.42 14.48 -1.04
C ALA A 182 0.67 15.80 -0.80
N VAL A 183 0.31 16.10 0.45
CA VAL A 183 -0.34 17.37 0.83
C VAL A 183 0.52 18.56 0.44
N ALA A 184 1.82 18.55 0.73
CA ALA A 184 2.73 19.63 0.36
C ALA A 184 2.82 19.84 -1.16
N ALA A 185 2.89 18.77 -1.95
CA ALA A 185 2.92 18.86 -3.42
C ALA A 185 1.60 19.38 -4.01
N LEU A 186 0.46 18.99 -3.43
CA LEU A 186 -0.85 19.50 -3.80
C LEU A 186 -0.97 20.99 -3.46
N SER A 187 -0.70 21.38 -2.21
CA SER A 187 -0.78 22.77 -1.74
C SER A 187 0.23 23.72 -2.41
N ALA A 188 1.40 23.23 -2.83
CA ALA A 188 2.40 24.04 -3.53
C ALA A 188 2.10 24.21 -5.04
N THR A 189 1.21 23.38 -5.59
CA THR A 189 0.73 23.55 -6.96
C THR A 189 -0.57 24.34 -6.91
N GLU A 190 -0.49 25.64 -7.19
CA GLU A 190 -1.65 26.52 -7.27
C GLU A 190 -2.73 25.91 -8.20
N PRO A 191 -4.03 25.93 -7.83
CA PRO A 191 -5.06 25.27 -8.64
C PRO A 191 -5.11 25.86 -10.05
N THR A 192 -4.87 25.04 -11.08
CA THR A 192 -5.04 25.48 -12.47
C THR A 192 -6.47 26.00 -12.65
N PRO A 193 -6.69 27.30 -12.93
CA PRO A 193 -8.03 27.85 -12.98
C PRO A 193 -8.81 27.18 -14.10
N ALA A 194 -10.01 26.71 -13.79
CA ALA A 194 -10.88 26.05 -14.75
C ALA A 194 -11.18 27.00 -15.92
N HIS A 195 -10.74 26.65 -17.13
CA HIS A 195 -11.02 27.43 -18.33
C HIS A 195 -12.52 27.40 -18.64
N THR A 196 -13.23 28.45 -18.25
CA THR A 196 -14.61 28.72 -18.67
C THR A 196 -14.66 28.81 -20.19
N ARG A 197 -15.39 27.88 -20.82
CA ARG A 197 -15.77 27.99 -22.24
C ARG A 197 -17.05 28.81 -22.34
N SER A 198 -16.92 29.99 -22.94
CA SER A 198 -18.03 30.80 -23.47
C SER A 198 -18.59 30.23 -24.78
#